data_AF-A0A023ED60-F1
#
_entry.id   AF-A0A023ED60-F1
#
_cell.length_a   1.000
_cell.length_b   1.000
_cell.length_c   1.000
_cell.angle_alpha   90.00
_cell.angle_beta   90.00
_cell.angle_gamma   90.00
#
_symmetry.space_group_name_H-M   'P 1'
#
loop_
_entity.id
_entity.type
_entity.pdbx_description
1 polymer ?
#
loop_
_entity_poly.entity_id
_entity_poly.type
_entity_poly.pdbx_seq_one_letter_code
_entity_poly.pdbx_strand_id
1 'polypeptide(L)' 'MAAGAPASRGLSALFKRGWNEIPEVVGSSAMAIIGIGLTLVGLTNYYRKDSDNRRYKTDYVVMRPEDPRAARIRTD' A
#
# COMPACT_ATOMS: atom_id res chain seq x y z
N MET A 1 -6.28 -47.06 -14.98
CA MET A 1 -6.78 -45.96 -14.12
C MET A 1 -5.56 -45.18 -13.66
N ALA A 2 -5.36 -43.95 -14.17
CA ALA A 2 -4.27 -43.10 -13.71
C ALA A 2 -4.58 -42.67 -12.27
N ALA A 3 -3.81 -43.15 -11.30
CA ALA A 3 -3.87 -42.68 -9.94
C ALA A 3 -3.46 -41.20 -9.95
N GLY A 4 -4.42 -40.30 -9.72
CA GLY A 4 -4.13 -38.89 -9.52
C GLY A 4 -3.19 -38.76 -8.33
N ALA A 5 -2.02 -38.17 -8.55
CA ALA A 5 -1.03 -37.93 -7.50
C ALA A 5 -1.71 -37.23 -6.31
N PRO A 6 -1.44 -37.64 -5.06
CA PRO A 6 -2.04 -37.00 -3.90
C PRO A 6 -1.65 -35.52 -3.92
N ALA A 7 -2.63 -34.64 -4.11
CA ALA A 7 -2.41 -33.20 -4.07
C ALA A 7 -1.73 -32.88 -2.74
N SER A 8 -0.48 -32.44 -2.79
CA SER A 8 0.29 -32.08 -1.61
C SER A 8 -0.45 -30.99 -0.86
N ARG A 9 -0.97 -31.36 0.32
CA ARG A 9 -1.83 -30.50 1.16
C ARG A 9 -0.93 -29.52 1.91
N GLY A 10 -0.57 -28.41 1.27
CA GLY A 10 0.24 -27.37 1.91
C GLY A 10 0.25 -26.07 1.12
N LEU A 11 0.20 -24.94 1.83
CA LEU A 11 0.25 -23.60 1.25
C LEU A 11 1.51 -23.39 0.39
N SER A 12 2.64 -23.93 0.85
CA SER A 12 3.92 -23.90 0.14
C SER A 12 3.92 -24.76 -1.12
N ALA A 13 3.18 -25.87 -1.13
CA ALA A 13 3.04 -26.71 -2.32
C ALA A 13 2.13 -26.05 -3.37
N LEU A 14 1.05 -25.39 -2.93
CA LEU A 14 0.19 -24.57 -3.79
C LEU A 14 0.95 -23.40 -4.40
N PHE A 15 1.77 -22.69 -3.62
CA PHE A 15 2.55 -21.58 -4.13
C PHE A 15 3.60 -22.05 -5.16
N LYS A 16 4.35 -23.13 -4.86
CA LYS A 16 5.30 -23.73 -5.81
C LYS A 16 4.61 -24.21 -7.09
N ARG A 17 3.42 -24.77 -6.97
CA ARG A 17 2.62 -25.20 -8.12
C ARG A 17 2.15 -24.00 -8.94
N GLY A 18 1.57 -22.99 -8.30
CA GLY A 18 1.13 -21.75 -8.96
C GLY A 18 2.27 -21.01 -9.66
N TRP A 19 3.46 -21.00 -9.07
CA TRP A 19 4.64 -20.38 -9.68
C TRP A 19 5.10 -21.09 -10.97
N ASN A 20 4.90 -22.40 -11.07
CA ASN A 20 5.26 -23.18 -12.25
C ASN A 20 4.13 -23.24 -13.30
N GLU A 21 2.87 -23.31 -12.86
CA GLU A 21 1.72 -23.45 -13.76
C GLU A 21 1.24 -22.09 -14.32
N ILE A 22 1.26 -21.01 -13.52
CA ILE A 22 0.73 -19.69 -13.91
C ILE A 22 1.59 -18.55 -13.32
N PRO A 23 2.87 -18.43 -13.75
CA PRO A 23 3.82 -17.47 -13.17
C PRO A 23 3.36 -16.01 -13.31
N GLU A 24 2.68 -15.68 -14.42
CA GLU A 24 2.18 -14.33 -14.70
C GLU A 24 1.09 -13.86 -13.72
N VAL A 25 0.20 -14.75 -13.29
CA VAL A 25 -0.86 -14.42 -12.33
C VAL A 25 -0.28 -14.32 -10.92
N VAL A 26 0.62 -15.21 -10.54
CA VAL A 26 1.28 -15.15 -9.22
C VAL A 26 2.16 -13.90 -9.10
N GLY A 27 2.92 -13.58 -10.15
CA GLY A 27 3.76 -12.38 -10.22
C GLY A 27 2.95 -11.09 -10.18
N SER A 28 1.90 -10.99 -11.00
CA SER A 28 1.04 -9.79 -11.02
C SER A 28 0.27 -9.60 -9.71
N SER A 29 -0.20 -10.67 -9.08
CA SER A 29 -0.85 -10.62 -7.77
C SER A 29 0.11 -10.16 -6.67
N ALA A 30 1.34 -10.67 -6.67
CA ALA A 30 2.36 -10.24 -5.72
C ALA A 30 2.70 -8.74 -5.89
N MET A 31 2.87 -8.29 -7.13
CA MET A 31 3.11 -6.88 -7.43
C MET A 31 1.93 -5.98 -7.05
N ALA A 32 0.69 -6.44 -7.25
CA ALA A 32 -0.50 -5.71 -6.82
C ALA A 32 -0.52 -5.51 -5.29
N ILE A 33 -0.21 -6.56 -4.53
CA ILE A 33 -0.13 -6.48 -3.06
C ILE A 33 0.96 -5.50 -2.62
N ILE A 34 2.14 -5.55 -3.25
CA ILE A 34 3.23 -4.60 -2.97
C ILE A 34 2.78 -3.17 -3.27
N GLY A 35 2.13 -2.94 -4.41
CA GLY A 35 1.59 -1.64 -4.79
C GLY A 35 0.64 -1.08 -3.73
N ILE A 36 -0.33 -1.90 -3.29
CA ILE A 36 -1.28 -1.51 -2.23
C ILE A 36 -0.53 -1.17 -0.92
N GLY A 37 0.46 -2.00 -0.54
CA GLY A 37 1.27 -1.75 0.64
C GLY A 37 2.02 -0.41 0.58
N LEU A 38 2.65 -0.12 -0.56
CA LEU A 38 3.35 1.15 -0.78
C LEU A 38 2.39 2.34 -0.76
N THR A 39 1.19 2.21 -1.35
CA THR A 39 0.16 3.26 -1.29
C THR A 39 -0.26 3.56 0.15
N LEU A 40 -0.52 2.53 0.96
CA LEU A 40 -0.92 2.71 2.36
C LEU A 40 0.19 3.38 3.19
N VAL A 41 1.45 2.95 3.01
CA VAL A 41 2.60 3.56 3.68
C VAL A 41 2.79 5.01 3.24
N GLY A 42 2.67 5.28 1.93
CA GLY A 42 2.75 6.62 1.36
C GLY A 42 1.69 7.55 1.96
N LEU A 43 0.42 7.14 1.96
CA LEU A 43 -0.68 7.90 2.56
C LEU A 43 -0.49 8.11 4.06
N THR A 44 -0.06 7.09 4.79
CA THR A 44 0.16 7.20 6.24
C THR A 44 1.25 8.22 6.55
N ASN A 45 2.38 8.15 5.83
CA ASN A 45 3.47 9.12 5.99
C ASN A 45 3.06 10.51 5.55
N TYR A 46 2.24 10.60 4.50
CA TYR A 46 1.69 11.83 3.98
C TYR A 46 0.83 12.56 5.02
N TYR A 47 -0.11 11.87 5.66
CA TYR A 47 -0.96 12.47 6.70
C TYR A 47 -0.22 12.72 8.03
N ARG A 48 0.81 11.92 8.36
CA ARG A 48 1.62 12.11 9.57
C ARG A 48 2.58 13.31 9.48
N LYS A 49 3.12 13.62 8.31
CA LYS A 49 4.03 14.76 8.09
C LYS A 49 3.25 16.02 7.70
N ASP A 50 2.43 16.51 8.63
CA ASP A 50 1.74 17.81 8.54
C ASP A 50 1.17 18.09 7.14
N SER A 51 0.19 17.26 6.74
CA SER A 51 -0.53 17.38 5.45
C SER A 51 -1.05 18.80 5.16
N ASP A 52 -1.23 19.62 6.20
CA ASP A 52 -1.67 21.01 6.13
C ASP A 52 -0.54 22.02 5.90
N ASN A 53 0.72 21.62 6.05
CA ASN A 53 1.91 22.43 5.81
C ASN A 53 2.41 22.30 4.36
N ARG A 54 1.51 22.49 3.40
CA ARG A 54 1.84 22.51 1.97
C ARG A 54 2.18 23.94 1.55
N ARG A 55 3.26 24.10 0.80
CA ARG A 55 3.62 25.37 0.14
C ARG A 55 2.53 25.88 -0.79
N TYR A 56 1.81 24.97 -1.45
CA TYR A 56 0.69 25.28 -2.32
C TYR A 56 -0.53 24.45 -1.90
N LYS A 57 -1.64 25.14 -1.64
CA LYS A 57 -2.95 24.54 -1.37
C LYS A 57 -3.81 24.71 -2.61
N THR A 58 -4.56 23.67 -2.96
CA THR A 58 -5.49 23.70 -4.11
C THR A 58 -6.74 24.51 -3.81
N ASP A 59 -7.08 24.66 -2.53
CA ASP A 59 -8.22 25.41 -2.04
C ASP A 59 -7.78 26.46 -1.03
N TYR A 60 -8.58 27.52 -0.91
CA TYR A 60 -8.39 28.56 0.10
C TYR A 60 -8.72 28.00 1.50
N VAL A 61 -7.73 28.01 2.40
CA VAL A 61 -7.89 27.49 3.76
C VAL A 61 -7.65 28.61 4.77
N VAL A 62 -8.67 28.95 5.54
CA VAL A 62 -8.55 29.85 6.70
C VAL A 62 -8.20 29.00 7.92
N MET A 63 -6.98 29.15 8.41
CA MET A 63 -6.54 28.52 9.66
C MET A 63 -6.76 29.48 10.81
N ARG A 64 -7.39 29.01 11.89
CA ARG A 64 -7.58 29.80 13.11
C ARG A 64 -6.29 29.80 13.93
N PRO A 65 -5.90 30.94 14.55
CA PRO A 65 -4.67 31.04 15.35
C PRO A 65 -4.54 30.00 16.46
N GLU A 66 -5.67 29.58 17.04
CA GLU A 66 -5.80 28.65 18.14
C GLU A 66 -5.87 27.18 17.71
N ASP A 67 -5.95 26.89 16.42
CA ASP A 67 -6.00 25.50 15.94
C ASP A 67 -4.63 24.84 16.18
N PRO A 68 -4.56 23.68 16.87
CA PRO A 68 -3.30 22.96 17.06
C PRO A 68 -2.60 22.57 15.75
N ARG A 69 -3.31 22.57 14.62
CA ARG A 69 -2.75 22.36 13.27
C ARG A 69 -2.03 23.59 12.74
N ALA A 70 -2.47 24.80 13.12
CA ALA A 70 -1.82 26.05 12.73
C ALA A 70 -0.39 26.14 13.29
N ALA A 71 -0.17 25.60 14.50
CA ALA A 71 1.15 25.53 15.13
C ALA A 71 2.19 24.68 14.36
N ARG A 72 1.74 23.86 13.40
CA ARG A 72 2.61 22.97 12.61
C ARG A 72 2.92 23.50 11.21
N ILE A 73 2.42 24.69 10.88
CA ILE A 73 2.68 25.35 9.60
C ILE A 73 4.06 26.00 9.65
N ARG A 74 4.88 25.77 8.62
CA ARG A 74 6.21 26.37 8.50
C ARG A 74 6.07 27.85 8.16
N THR A 75 6.86 28.70 8.81
CA THR A 75 6.82 30.16 8.67
C THR A 75 8.04 30.72 7.91
N ASP A 76 8.82 29.86 7.26
CA ASP A 76 10.04 30.20 6.50
C ASP A 76 9.76 30.60 5.04
#